data_AF-A0A7C5PD67-F1
#
_entry.id   AF-A0A7C5PD67-F1
#
_cell.length_a   1.000
_cell.length_b   1.000
_cell.length_c   1.000
_cell.angle_alpha   90.00
_cell.angle_beta   90.00
_cell.angle_gamma   90.00
#
_symmetry.space_group_name_H-M   'P 1'
#
loop_
_entity.id
_entity.type
_entity.pdbx_description
1 polymer ?
#
loop_
_entity_poly.entity_id
_entity_poly.type
_entity_poly.pdbx_seq_one_letter_code
_entity_poly.pdbx_strand_id
1 'polypeptide(L)'
;MSVPMNVVQIIEIQGLPLIKAGDNLAELICEAAERQGTPIQDRDIIVITHVAVSKAEGRVINLDDVVPSTFARTFAELYGKDPAMVEAILRESKGIIRMVDGKIITETKHGFICANSGIDKSNVPGERCVALLPEDPDASAARIRHEIKKLTGKDVAV
;
A
#
# COMPACT_ATOMS: atom_id res chain seq x y z
N MET A 1 -10.59 -35.86 -27.48
CA MET A 1 -9.96 -34.53 -27.54
C MET A 1 -9.71 -34.09 -26.11
N SER A 2 -8.46 -33.95 -25.68
CA SER A 2 -8.14 -33.42 -24.35
C SER A 2 -8.56 -31.95 -24.31
N VAL A 3 -9.40 -31.58 -23.35
CA VAL A 3 -9.68 -30.16 -23.08
C VAL A 3 -8.34 -29.49 -22.76
N PRO A 4 -7.96 -28.38 -23.42
CA PRO A 4 -6.76 -27.67 -23.07
C PRO A 4 -6.84 -27.29 -21.60
N MET A 5 -5.87 -27.75 -20.82
CA MET A 5 -5.82 -27.49 -19.39
C MET A 5 -5.36 -26.04 -19.21
N ASN A 6 -6.28 -25.17 -18.81
CA ASN A 6 -5.96 -23.78 -18.48
C ASN A 6 -5.15 -23.77 -17.18
N VAL A 7 -3.88 -23.39 -17.25
CA VAL A 7 -2.98 -23.28 -16.09
C VAL A 7 -2.90 -21.81 -15.68
N VAL A 8 -3.00 -21.56 -14.36
CA VAL A 8 -2.67 -20.27 -13.75
C VAL A 8 -1.35 -20.44 -13.01
N GLN A 9 -0.44 -19.49 -13.19
CA GLN A 9 0.83 -19.44 -12.48
C GLN A 9 0.88 -18.16 -11.65
N ILE A 10 1.42 -18.26 -10.44
CA ILE A 10 1.69 -17.13 -9.55
C ILE A 10 3.19 -17.15 -9.30
N ILE A 11 3.86 -16.07 -9.69
CA ILE A 11 5.32 -15.95 -9.61
C ILE A 11 5.61 -14.72 -8.77
N GLU A 12 6.38 -14.90 -7.70
CA GLU A 12 6.86 -13.78 -6.90
C GLU A 12 7.99 -13.02 -7.60
N ILE A 13 8.10 -11.73 -7.32
CA ILE A 13 9.20 -10.89 -7.82
C ILE A 13 10.28 -10.82 -6.73
N GLN A 14 11.41 -11.48 -6.97
CA GLN A 14 12.52 -11.56 -6.02
C GLN A 14 13.58 -10.48 -6.25
N GLY A 15 14.33 -10.14 -5.20
CA GLY A 15 15.50 -9.26 -5.31
C GLY A 15 15.17 -7.78 -5.54
N LEU A 16 13.96 -7.35 -5.18
CA LEU A 16 13.63 -5.92 -5.10
C LEU A 16 14.40 -5.26 -3.95
N PRO A 17 14.85 -4.00 -4.11
CA PRO A 17 15.45 -3.24 -3.01
C PRO A 17 14.39 -2.84 -1.97
N LEU A 18 14.86 -2.29 -0.84
CA LEU A 18 13.97 -1.57 0.06
C LEU A 18 13.45 -0.30 -0.64
N ILE A 19 12.14 -0.26 -0.89
CA ILE A 19 11.48 0.85 -1.57
C ILE A 19 11.55 2.14 -0.74
N LYS A 20 11.88 3.24 -1.43
CA LYS A 20 12.02 4.60 -0.93
C LYS A 20 11.13 5.57 -1.71
N ALA A 21 10.94 6.76 -1.15
CA ALA A 21 10.23 7.84 -1.82
C ALA A 21 10.92 8.21 -3.14
N GLY A 22 10.13 8.27 -4.21
CA GLY A 22 10.59 8.57 -5.57
C GLY A 22 11.00 7.34 -6.39
N ASP A 23 11.02 6.13 -5.82
CA ASP A 23 11.40 4.93 -6.57
C ASP A 23 10.38 4.63 -7.69
N ASN A 24 10.89 4.25 -8.86
CA ASN A 24 10.07 3.80 -9.99
C ASN A 24 9.75 2.31 -9.87
N LEU A 25 8.57 1.99 -9.32
CA LEU A 25 8.17 0.59 -9.10
C LEU A 25 8.09 -0.23 -10.39
N ALA A 26 7.67 0.36 -11.52
CA ALA A 26 7.57 -0.36 -12.78
C ALA A 26 8.94 -0.84 -13.26
N GLU A 27 9.94 0.03 -13.20
CA GLU A 27 11.33 -0.27 -13.56
C GLU A 27 11.91 -1.34 -12.65
N LEU A 28 11.79 -1.17 -11.33
CA LEU A 28 12.30 -2.13 -10.36
C LEU A 28 11.69 -3.53 -10.54
N ILE A 29 10.38 -3.61 -10.80
CA ILE A 29 9.67 -4.88 -11.02
C ILE A 29 10.13 -5.52 -12.33
N CYS A 30 10.20 -4.77 -13.43
CA CYS A 30 10.63 -5.29 -14.73
C CYS A 30 12.07 -5.81 -14.68
N GLU A 31 13.00 -5.05 -14.10
CA GLU A 31 14.41 -5.45 -13.97
C GLU A 31 14.57 -6.69 -13.10
N ALA A 32 13.83 -6.78 -11.99
CA ALA A 32 13.86 -7.94 -11.11
C ALA A 32 13.32 -9.19 -11.82
N ALA A 33 12.19 -9.07 -12.52
CA ALA A 33 11.58 -10.15 -13.30
C ALA A 33 12.52 -10.67 -14.41
N GLU A 34 13.16 -9.77 -15.15
CA GLU A 34 14.13 -10.10 -16.19
C GLU A 34 15.33 -10.86 -15.63
N ARG A 35 15.94 -10.32 -14.55
CA ARG A 35 17.09 -10.95 -13.88
C ARG A 35 16.76 -12.31 -13.27
N GLN A 36 15.52 -12.51 -12.82
CA GLN A 36 15.03 -13.79 -12.29
C GLN A 36 14.81 -14.84 -13.39
N GLY A 37 14.79 -14.45 -14.67
CA GLY A 37 14.47 -15.33 -15.79
C GLY A 37 12.97 -15.60 -15.95
N THR A 38 12.12 -14.77 -15.35
CA THR A 38 10.66 -14.79 -15.48
C THR A 38 10.19 -13.42 -15.96
N PRO A 39 10.57 -12.98 -17.18
CA PRO A 39 10.23 -11.66 -17.69
C PRO A 39 8.71 -11.52 -17.82
N ILE A 40 8.23 -10.29 -17.63
CA ILE A 40 6.80 -9.95 -17.77
C ILE A 40 6.32 -10.29 -19.19
N GLN A 41 5.13 -10.87 -19.28
CA GLN A 41 4.50 -11.26 -20.52
C GLN A 41 3.18 -10.50 -20.75
N ASP A 42 2.71 -10.53 -22.00
CA ASP A 42 1.41 -9.96 -22.32
C ASP A 42 0.32 -10.68 -21.54
N ARG A 43 -0.58 -9.89 -20.96
CA ARG A 43 -1.74 -10.30 -20.15
C ARG A 43 -1.42 -10.81 -18.75
N ASP A 44 -0.19 -10.63 -18.28
CA ASP A 44 0.13 -10.81 -16.87
C ASP A 44 -0.64 -9.80 -16.00
N ILE A 45 -0.83 -10.18 -14.73
CA ILE A 45 -1.43 -9.35 -13.69
C ILE A 45 -0.36 -9.07 -12.63
N ILE A 46 0.02 -7.81 -12.48
CA ILE A 46 1.04 -7.38 -11.53
C ILE A 46 0.37 -6.93 -10.24
N VAL A 47 0.46 -7.74 -9.19
CA VAL A 47 -0.14 -7.42 -7.89
C VAL A 47 0.90 -6.77 -6.98
N ILE A 48 0.63 -5.56 -6.52
CA ILE A 48 1.56 -4.78 -5.69
C ILE A 48 0.89 -4.42 -4.37
N THR A 49 1.57 -4.68 -3.24
CA THR A 49 1.07 -4.26 -1.93
C THR A 49 1.08 -2.73 -1.81
N HIS A 50 0.06 -2.17 -1.16
CA HIS A 50 -0.06 -0.73 -0.99
C HIS A 50 1.15 -0.12 -0.28
N VAL A 51 1.83 -0.83 0.63
CA VAL A 51 2.97 -0.27 1.39
C VAL A 51 4.13 0.08 0.45
N ALA A 52 4.38 -0.72 -0.59
CA ALA A 52 5.40 -0.42 -1.59
C ALA A 52 5.04 0.84 -2.39
N VAL A 53 3.78 0.92 -2.85
CA VAL A 53 3.25 2.10 -3.56
C VAL A 53 3.33 3.34 -2.67
N SER A 54 2.89 3.23 -1.42
CA SER A 54 2.88 4.32 -0.44
C SER A 54 4.28 4.82 -0.15
N LYS A 55 5.27 3.93 -0.04
CA LYS A 55 6.67 4.32 0.11
C LYS A 55 7.18 5.08 -1.11
N ALA A 56 6.96 4.55 -2.31
CA ALA A 56 7.35 5.20 -3.56
C ALA A 56 6.73 6.59 -3.72
N GLU A 57 5.47 6.75 -3.29
CA GLU A 57 4.73 8.01 -3.36
C GLU A 57 4.96 8.95 -2.18
N GLY A 58 5.85 8.61 -1.23
CA GLY A 58 6.13 9.45 -0.07
C GLY A 58 5.01 9.52 0.96
N ARG A 59 4.08 8.56 0.96
CA ARG A 59 2.96 8.42 1.90
C ARG A 59 3.36 7.73 3.20
N VAL A 60 4.60 7.95 3.66
CA VAL A 60 5.09 7.51 4.96
C VAL A 60 5.25 8.72 5.86
N ILE A 61 4.59 8.72 7.01
CA ILE A 61 4.65 9.82 7.97
C ILE A 61 5.32 9.36 9.26
N ASN A 62 6.00 10.28 9.94
CA ASN A 62 6.46 10.06 11.31
C ASN A 62 5.37 10.51 12.29
N LEU A 63 4.97 9.63 13.21
CA LEU A 63 3.97 9.91 14.23
C LEU A 63 4.42 10.99 15.22
N ASP A 64 5.72 11.27 15.35
CA ASP A 64 6.21 12.38 16.17
C ASP A 64 5.82 13.76 15.62
N ASP A 65 5.56 13.85 14.32
CA ASP A 65 5.14 15.09 13.65
C ASP A 65 3.61 15.28 13.69
N VAL A 66 2.87 14.31 14.22
CA VAL A 66 1.41 14.33 14.29
C VAL A 66 0.97 14.92 15.62
N VAL A 67 0.34 16.10 15.58
CA VAL A 67 -0.28 16.72 16.77
C VAL A 67 -1.67 16.11 17.04
N PRO A 68 -1.88 15.34 18.12
CA PRO A 68 -3.16 14.68 18.38
C PRO A 68 -4.24 15.63 18.91
N SER A 69 -5.45 15.49 18.39
CA SER A 69 -6.65 16.18 18.89
C SER A 69 -7.05 15.72 20.29
N THR A 70 -7.90 16.50 20.97
CA THR A 70 -8.45 16.12 22.29
C THR A 70 -9.14 14.75 22.24
N PHE A 71 -9.94 14.51 21.20
CA PHE A 71 -10.62 13.23 21.02
C PHE A 71 -9.63 12.07 20.88
N ALA A 72 -8.59 12.22 20.05
CA ALA A 72 -7.56 11.20 19.88
C ALA A 72 -6.82 10.90 21.20
N ARG A 73 -6.51 11.92 22.00
CA ARG A 73 -5.87 11.77 23.31
C ARG A 73 -6.76 11.02 24.30
N THR A 74 -8.02 11.41 24.43
CA THR A 74 -8.97 10.75 25.35
C THR A 74 -9.19 9.28 24.98
N PHE A 75 -9.36 8.98 23.69
CA PHE A 75 -9.50 7.59 23.24
C PHE A 75 -8.23 6.77 23.50
N ALA A 76 -7.07 7.36 23.23
CA ALA A 76 -5.78 6.72 23.42
C ALA A 76 -5.50 6.38 24.89
N GLU A 77 -5.82 7.30 25.80
CA GLU A 77 -5.69 7.10 27.25
C GLU A 77 -6.58 5.95 27.75
N LEU A 78 -7.85 5.92 27.31
CA LEU A 78 -8.81 4.90 27.74
C LEU A 78 -8.41 3.47 27.33
N TYR A 79 -7.73 3.32 26.19
CA TYR A 79 -7.42 2.02 25.59
C TYR A 79 -5.93 1.72 25.44
N GLY A 80 -5.04 2.52 26.05
CA GLY A 80 -3.60 2.32 25.99
C GLY A 80 -3.02 2.35 24.56
N LYS A 81 -3.51 3.28 23.74
CA LYS A 81 -3.05 3.47 22.34
C LYS A 81 -2.12 4.67 22.23
N ASP A 82 -1.43 4.77 21.10
CA ASP A 82 -0.66 5.96 20.76
C ASP A 82 -1.61 7.05 20.21
N PRO A 83 -1.70 8.24 20.85
CA PRO A 83 -2.61 9.29 20.41
C PRO A 83 -2.28 9.82 19.01
N ALA A 84 -1.02 9.82 18.59
CA ALA A 84 -0.63 10.22 17.24
C ALA A 84 -1.11 9.20 16.19
N MET A 85 -1.07 7.91 16.52
CA MET A 85 -1.63 6.87 15.64
C MET A 85 -3.15 7.02 15.51
N VAL A 86 -3.85 7.25 16.63
CA VAL A 86 -5.31 7.48 16.60
C VAL A 86 -5.64 8.70 15.76
N GLU A 87 -4.90 9.79 15.93
CA GLU A 87 -5.07 11.00 15.13
C GLU A 87 -4.84 10.75 13.62
N ALA A 88 -3.78 10.03 13.25
CA ALA A 88 -3.50 9.68 11.87
C ALA A 88 -4.65 8.85 11.26
N ILE A 89 -5.17 7.87 11.99
CA ILE A 89 -6.34 7.07 11.58
C ILE A 89 -7.55 7.97 11.30
N LEU A 90 -7.82 8.92 12.20
CA LEU A 90 -8.95 9.84 12.06
C LEU A 90 -8.79 10.75 10.83
N ARG A 91 -7.58 11.29 10.60
CA ARG A 91 -7.28 12.14 9.45
C ARG A 91 -7.40 11.43 8.10
N GLU A 92 -7.19 10.12 8.06
CA GLU A 92 -7.35 9.29 6.85
C GLU A 92 -8.75 8.67 6.72
N SER A 93 -9.67 8.97 7.64
CA SER A 93 -11.05 8.50 7.61
C SER A 93 -12.02 9.58 7.09
N LYS A 94 -13.09 9.15 6.43
CA LYS A 94 -14.32 9.95 6.27
C LYS A 94 -15.19 9.90 7.52
N GLY A 95 -15.15 8.78 8.22
CA GLY A 95 -15.95 8.57 9.42
C GLY A 95 -15.57 7.29 10.15
N ILE A 96 -16.01 7.23 11.40
CA ILE A 96 -15.84 6.08 12.28
C ILE A 96 -17.07 5.18 12.10
N ILE A 97 -16.85 3.94 11.66
CA ILE A 97 -17.90 2.92 11.56
C ILE A 97 -18.11 2.24 12.90
N ARG A 98 -17.01 1.91 13.60
CA ARG A 98 -17.06 1.27 14.91
C ARG A 98 -15.81 1.57 15.72
N MET A 99 -15.99 1.86 16.99
CA MET A 99 -14.92 1.88 17.99
C MET A 99 -15.31 0.98 19.16
N VAL A 100 -14.51 -0.05 19.42
CA VAL A 100 -14.77 -1.01 20.51
C VAL A 100 -13.45 -1.62 20.97
N ASP A 101 -13.23 -1.69 22.28
CA ASP A 101 -12.04 -2.30 22.90
C ASP A 101 -10.71 -1.85 22.27
N GLY A 102 -10.57 -0.54 22.04
CA GLY A 102 -9.39 0.05 21.41
C GLY A 102 -9.21 -0.26 19.91
N LYS A 103 -10.14 -0.98 19.28
CA LYS A 103 -10.17 -1.21 17.83
C LYS A 103 -10.93 -0.08 17.17
N ILE A 104 -10.41 0.40 16.05
CA ILE A 104 -10.99 1.49 15.28
C ILE A 104 -11.26 0.97 13.87
N ILE A 105 -12.53 0.90 13.49
CA ILE A 105 -12.98 0.60 12.13
C ILE A 105 -13.51 1.90 11.53
N THR A 106 -12.97 2.27 10.38
CA THR A 106 -13.29 3.51 9.68
C THR A 106 -13.68 3.24 8.24
N GLU A 107 -14.39 4.20 7.66
CA GLU A 107 -14.44 4.34 6.21
C GLU A 107 -13.27 5.25 5.79
N THR A 108 -12.40 4.79 4.89
CA THR A 108 -11.28 5.60 4.37
C THR A 108 -11.79 6.71 3.45
N LYS A 109 -10.92 7.67 3.10
CA LYS A 109 -11.20 8.66 2.03
C LYS A 109 -11.59 8.02 0.69
N HIS A 110 -11.11 6.80 0.42
CA HIS A 110 -11.45 6.02 -0.77
C HIS A 110 -12.83 5.36 -0.68
N GLY A 111 -13.38 5.17 0.52
CA GLY A 111 -14.63 4.44 0.75
C GLY A 111 -14.45 2.99 1.23
N PHE A 112 -13.21 2.56 1.53
CA PHE A 112 -12.98 1.24 2.10
C PHE A 112 -13.38 1.20 3.57
N ILE A 113 -14.15 0.18 3.99
CA ILE A 113 -14.42 -0.06 5.40
C ILE A 113 -13.36 -1.03 5.93
N CYS A 114 -12.44 -0.53 6.75
CA CYS A 114 -11.33 -1.33 7.26
C CYS A 114 -10.86 -0.83 8.63
N ALA A 115 -9.97 -1.62 9.25
CA ALA A 115 -9.33 -1.21 10.50
C ALA A 115 -8.33 -0.08 10.24
N ASN A 116 -8.25 0.87 11.18
CA ASN A 116 -7.22 1.91 11.24
C ASN A 116 -7.05 2.72 9.94
N SER A 117 -8.11 2.90 9.16
CA SER A 117 -8.07 3.58 7.86
C SER A 117 -7.05 2.98 6.87
N GLY A 118 -6.71 1.70 7.02
CA GLY A 118 -5.71 1.03 6.19
C GLY A 118 -4.27 1.47 6.46
N ILE A 119 -4.01 2.23 7.53
CA ILE A 119 -2.66 2.63 7.92
C ILE A 119 -1.89 1.41 8.41
N ASP A 120 -0.68 1.23 7.88
CA ASP A 120 0.19 0.11 8.17
C ASP A 120 1.48 0.56 8.89
N LYS A 121 1.86 -0.16 9.94
CA LYS A 121 3.13 0.03 10.67
C LYS A 121 4.19 -0.98 10.23
N SER A 122 3.79 -2.06 9.58
CA SER A 122 4.71 -3.08 9.10
C SER A 122 5.48 -2.58 7.87
N ASN A 123 6.73 -3.02 7.73
CA ASN A 123 7.55 -2.79 6.54
C ASN A 123 7.82 -1.32 6.18
N VAL A 124 7.70 -0.41 7.15
CA VAL A 124 8.11 1.01 7.04
C VAL A 124 9.37 1.29 7.87
N PRO A 125 10.20 2.25 7.44
CA PRO A 125 11.46 2.56 8.13
C PRO A 125 11.22 3.29 9.45
N GLY A 126 11.78 2.79 10.55
CA GLY A 126 11.73 3.44 11.86
C GLY A 126 10.56 3.00 12.75
N GLU A 127 10.69 3.22 14.06
CA GLU A 127 9.73 2.70 15.05
C GLU A 127 8.43 3.50 15.14
N ARG A 128 8.48 4.78 14.74
CA ARG A 128 7.38 5.74 14.80
C ARG A 128 6.86 6.15 13.44
N CYS A 129 7.33 5.53 12.36
CA CYS A 129 6.78 5.75 11.03
C CYS A 129 5.61 4.81 10.74
N VAL A 130 4.67 5.28 9.92
CA VAL A 130 3.54 4.49 9.38
C VAL A 130 3.32 4.83 7.92
N ALA A 131 2.88 3.85 7.13
CA ALA A 131 2.42 4.05 5.76
C ALA A 131 0.93 4.37 5.78
N LEU A 132 0.57 5.49 5.19
CA LEU A 132 -0.82 5.79 4.83
C LEU A 132 -1.13 5.11 3.50
N LEU A 133 -2.42 4.94 3.18
CA LEU A 133 -2.79 4.49 1.84
C LEU A 133 -2.32 5.51 0.77
N PRO A 134 -2.05 5.06 -0.47
CA PRO A 134 -1.95 5.94 -1.64
C PRO A 134 -3.18 6.85 -1.71
N GLU A 135 -3.03 8.09 -2.19
CA GLU A 135 -4.16 9.02 -2.28
C GLU A 135 -5.14 8.66 -3.41
N ASP A 136 -4.62 8.06 -4.47
CA ASP A 136 -5.39 7.55 -5.60
C ASP A 136 -4.73 6.25 -6.11
N PRO A 137 -5.04 5.09 -5.49
CA PRO A 137 -4.42 3.81 -5.83
C PRO A 137 -4.72 3.36 -7.27
N ASP A 138 -5.89 3.73 -7.84
CA ASP A 138 -6.24 3.42 -9.22
C ASP A 138 -5.35 4.22 -10.19
N ALA A 139 -5.11 5.51 -9.91
CA ALA A 139 -4.16 6.29 -10.67
C ALA A 139 -2.71 5.76 -10.53
N SER A 140 -2.33 5.28 -9.34
CA SER A 140 -1.03 4.61 -9.14
C SER A 140 -0.90 3.35 -10.00
N ALA A 141 -1.91 2.48 -10.00
CA ALA A 141 -1.94 1.28 -10.83
C ALA A 141 -1.88 1.61 -12.33
N ALA A 142 -2.64 2.62 -12.78
CA ALA A 142 -2.62 3.07 -14.16
C ALA A 142 -1.24 3.61 -14.59
N ARG A 143 -0.56 4.38 -13.73
CA ARG A 143 0.81 4.86 -13.97
C ARG A 143 1.79 3.71 -14.10
N ILE A 144 1.76 2.76 -13.17
CA ILE A 144 2.66 1.59 -13.18
C ILE A 144 2.41 0.75 -14.43
N ARG A 145 1.16 0.46 -14.77
CA ARG A 145 0.78 -0.26 -15.99
C ARG A 145 1.33 0.42 -17.25
N HIS A 146 1.15 1.74 -17.35
CA HIS A 146 1.63 2.51 -18.49
C HIS A 146 3.16 2.46 -18.61
N GLU A 147 3.88 2.61 -17.50
CA GLU A 147 5.35 2.59 -17.52
C GLU A 147 5.87 1.17 -17.85
N ILE A 148 5.25 0.09 -17.35
CA ILE A 148 5.59 -1.29 -17.75
C ILE A 148 5.41 -1.46 -19.27
N LYS A 149 4.30 -0.97 -19.85
CA LYS A 149 4.06 -1.03 -21.29
C LYS A 149 5.14 -0.29 -22.08
N LYS A 150 5.57 0.87 -21.59
CA LYS A 150 6.62 1.69 -22.21
C LYS A 150 8.00 1.02 -22.13
N LEU A 151 8.33 0.41 -21.01
CA LEU A 151 9.64 -0.25 -20.79
C LEU A 151 9.77 -1.57 -21.56
N THR A 152 8.69 -2.36 -21.62
CA THR A 152 8.75 -3.76 -22.08
C THR A 152 7.97 -4.03 -23.37
N GLY A 153 7.10 -3.10 -23.77
CA GLY A 153 6.13 -3.32 -24.84
C GLY A 153 4.97 -4.26 -24.46
N LYS A 154 4.89 -4.77 -23.23
CA LYS A 154 3.88 -5.74 -22.78
C LYS A 154 2.62 -5.09 -22.25
N ASP A 155 1.45 -5.57 -22.69
CA ASP A 155 0.15 -5.13 -22.17
C ASP A 155 -0.27 -5.99 -20.97
N VAL A 156 -0.21 -5.41 -19.77
CA VAL A 156 -0.52 -6.09 -18.50
C VAL A 156 -1.70 -5.43 -17.77
N ALA A 157 -2.19 -6.08 -16.72
CA ALA A 157 -2.98 -5.43 -15.68
C ALA A 157 -2.12 -5.16 -14.44
N VAL A 158 -2.49 -4.14 -13.66
CA VAL A 158 -1.92 -3.80 -12.35
C VAL A 158 -3.08 -3.57 -11.40
#